data_AF-A0A2K3QN90-F1
#
_entry.id   AF-A0A2K3QN90-F1
#
_cell.length_a   1.000
_cell.length_b   1.000
_cell.length_c   1.000
_cell.angle_alpha   90.00
_cell.angle_beta   90.00
_cell.angle_gamma   90.00
#
_symmetry.space_group_name_H-M   'P 1'
#
loop_
_entity.id
_entity.type
_entity.pdbx_description
1 polymer ?
#
loop_
_entity_poly.entity_id
_entity_poly.type
_entity_poly.pdbx_seq_one_letter_code
_entity_poly.pdbx_strand_id
1 'polypeptide(L)'
;MAEFKIDSELFQKRISHFASAWKNDLRSQDGIFGGATSLLVIIDKTDEKAPGFRKNNAMHLWLFGHEFPTTLMLFLVDTLYIVTAQKKAKYLDRFKGGRFPIEVLARGKDAKENEELFIIISDKIKASGNKIGIIAKYASKGSFIDAWSKVFSERCRDVETCDVSTAVSTHAFSDKDENELRAIRAASKACVALTTPYLLDEISHILDTKKKVTHGALADRVDKKIDDVRFWQTVQLPNRGKLPSDFDPGQLYWTFGPSIQSGAEFDLRFVGDASDDSNLHAGVIITAMGLRYQLYCSAIARTYPVDPSKAQESNYKLLYTVHNTIIKEIRDGIAAKDIYARALSLIKAKKRAMEKHFLKNVGWGVGLEKRDPTLVLNAKSMRTLKDGMTLTIFTGFQGIENPRDKSSGIYSLVLTDTVRVTIWEPVVFTTEAPTSPNANTFFFEDIEVDHTPKEEERDPRIGAVAIQNITSTRLRSEQTTQTNRNAEYNRRKHQEELASKKQEEGLARSVETTRGQNEAEVKKPKRFESYRREE
;
A
#
# COMPACT_ATOMS: atom_id res chain seq x y z
N MET A 1 -18.76 -7.47 -20.96
CA MET A 1 -19.05 -6.42 -19.96
C MET A 1 -19.35 -7.12 -18.65
N ALA A 2 -18.55 -6.90 -17.61
CA ALA A 2 -18.87 -7.43 -16.29
C ALA A 2 -20.26 -6.92 -15.87
N GLU A 3 -21.11 -7.81 -15.37
CA GLU A 3 -22.46 -7.47 -14.94
C GLU A 3 -22.40 -6.44 -13.81
N PHE A 4 -23.15 -5.34 -13.93
CA PHE A 4 -23.19 -4.27 -12.93
C PHE A 4 -23.89 -4.82 -11.67
N LYS A 5 -23.12 -5.43 -10.77
CA LYS A 5 -23.63 -6.06 -9.55
C LYS A 5 -23.76 -5.02 -8.45
N ILE A 6 -25.00 -4.63 -8.21
CA ILE A 6 -25.37 -3.74 -7.12
C ILE A 6 -25.85 -4.58 -5.93
N ASP A 7 -25.28 -4.35 -4.76
CA ASP A 7 -25.71 -4.99 -3.51
C ASP A 7 -26.68 -4.08 -2.74
N SER A 8 -27.98 -4.25 -3.00
CA SER A 8 -29.03 -3.44 -2.37
C SER A 8 -29.12 -3.64 -0.85
N GLU A 9 -28.79 -4.83 -0.34
CA GLU A 9 -28.81 -5.11 1.09
C GLU A 9 -27.67 -4.39 1.81
N LEU A 10 -26.46 -4.49 1.26
CA LEU A 10 -25.29 -3.78 1.79
C LEU A 10 -25.49 -2.26 1.74
N PHE A 11 -26.04 -1.75 0.63
CA PHE A 11 -26.41 -0.33 0.54
C PHE A 11 -27.35 0.07 1.68
N GLN A 12 -28.45 -0.67 1.88
CA GLN A 12 -29.47 -0.35 2.90
C GLN A 12 -28.88 -0.42 4.32
N LYS A 13 -28.01 -1.39 4.60
CA LYS A 13 -27.27 -1.49 5.86
C LYS A 13 -26.39 -0.26 6.10
N ARG A 14 -25.57 0.11 5.11
CA ARG A 14 -24.61 1.22 5.18
C ARG A 14 -25.31 2.57 5.37
N ILE A 15 -26.30 2.88 4.52
CA ILE A 15 -27.01 4.16 4.60
C ILE A 15 -27.81 4.28 5.91
N SER A 16 -28.44 3.20 6.36
CA SER A 16 -29.21 3.21 7.61
C SER A 16 -28.31 3.39 8.84
N HIS A 17 -27.13 2.75 8.85
CA HIS A 17 -26.14 2.95 9.92
C HIS A 17 -25.67 4.41 9.96
N PHE A 18 -25.28 4.95 8.80
CA PHE A 18 -24.81 6.33 8.68
C PHE A 18 -25.88 7.35 9.15
N ALA A 19 -27.12 7.20 8.66
CA ALA A 19 -28.23 8.06 9.05
C ALA A 19 -28.58 7.94 10.54
N SER A 20 -28.50 6.74 11.12
CA SER A 20 -28.75 6.54 12.56
C SER A 20 -27.69 7.21 13.42
N ALA A 21 -26.41 7.09 13.04
CA ALA A 21 -25.33 7.79 13.71
C ALA A 21 -25.52 9.31 13.64
N TRP A 22 -25.89 9.84 12.48
CA TRP A 22 -26.17 11.26 12.30
C TRP A 22 -27.37 11.76 13.11
N LYS A 23 -28.47 10.99 13.18
CA LYS A 23 -29.62 11.31 14.05
C LYS A 23 -29.23 11.40 15.52
N ASN A 24 -28.33 10.53 15.98
CA ASN A 24 -27.84 10.56 17.35
C ASN A 24 -26.91 11.77 17.57
N ASP A 25 -26.07 12.10 16.58
CA ASP A 25 -25.20 13.27 16.61
C ASP A 25 -25.97 14.59 16.71
N LEU A 26 -27.08 14.72 15.98
CA LEU A 26 -27.97 15.90 16.04
C LEU A 26 -28.61 16.12 17.43
N ARG A 27 -28.65 15.09 18.27
CA ARG A 27 -29.13 15.18 19.66
C ARG A 27 -27.99 15.43 20.66
N SER A 28 -26.74 15.36 20.20
CA SER A 28 -25.54 15.55 21.01
C SER A 28 -25.10 17.01 21.00
N GLN A 29 -24.58 17.50 22.12
CA GLN A 29 -23.98 18.83 22.20
C GLN A 29 -22.60 18.90 21.53
N ASP A 30 -21.88 17.77 21.49
CA ASP A 30 -20.52 17.65 20.93
C ASP A 30 -20.52 16.87 19.61
N GLY A 31 -21.55 17.05 18.80
CA GLY A 31 -21.73 16.35 17.53
C GLY A 31 -20.68 16.70 16.47
N ILE A 32 -20.17 15.71 15.75
CA ILE A 32 -19.16 15.86 14.70
C ILE A 32 -19.75 16.18 13.32
N PHE A 33 -21.08 16.16 13.17
CA PHE A 33 -21.76 16.67 11.97
C PHE A 33 -21.98 18.19 12.02
N GLY A 34 -21.57 18.87 13.12
CA GLY A 34 -21.62 20.33 13.21
C GLY A 34 -23.03 20.92 13.16
N GLY A 35 -24.05 20.14 13.54
CA GLY A 35 -25.45 20.54 13.46
C GLY A 35 -26.02 20.57 12.03
N ALA A 36 -25.33 20.00 11.04
CA ALA A 36 -25.85 19.85 9.69
C ALA A 36 -27.15 19.04 9.69
N THR A 37 -28.19 19.57 9.03
CA THR A 37 -29.50 18.92 8.87
C THR A 37 -29.68 18.25 7.52
N SER A 38 -28.83 18.63 6.56
CA SER A 38 -28.65 18.00 5.26
C SER A 38 -27.15 17.83 4.98
N LEU A 39 -26.76 16.87 4.13
CA LEU A 39 -25.39 16.66 3.68
C LEU A 39 -25.37 16.55 2.16
N LEU A 40 -24.54 17.35 1.51
CA LEU A 40 -24.36 17.33 0.06
C LEU A 40 -23.05 16.64 -0.34
N VAL A 41 -23.16 15.63 -1.19
CA VAL A 41 -22.04 15.02 -1.90
C VAL A 41 -22.29 15.17 -3.39
N ILE A 42 -21.37 15.82 -4.09
CA ILE A 42 -21.47 16.03 -5.54
C ILE A 42 -20.18 15.60 -6.22
N ILE A 43 -20.30 14.95 -7.37
CA ILE A 43 -19.18 14.59 -8.24
C ILE A 43 -19.50 15.06 -9.66
N ASP A 44 -18.56 15.76 -10.29
CA ASP A 44 -18.64 16.08 -11.72
C ASP A 44 -18.02 14.94 -12.56
N LYS A 45 -17.46 15.22 -13.74
CA LYS A 45 -16.67 14.23 -14.49
C LYS A 45 -15.46 13.77 -13.67
N THR A 46 -15.17 12.48 -13.73
CA THR A 46 -13.94 11.93 -13.14
C THR A 46 -12.74 12.55 -13.85
N ASP A 47 -11.81 13.07 -13.07
CA ASP A 47 -10.53 13.52 -13.59
C ASP A 47 -9.65 12.30 -13.84
N GLU A 48 -9.45 11.93 -15.10
CA GLU A 48 -8.61 10.79 -15.47
C GLU A 48 -7.14 10.97 -15.01
N LYS A 49 -6.70 12.22 -14.77
CA LYS A 49 -5.33 12.54 -14.34
C LYS A 49 -5.17 12.62 -12.83
N ALA A 50 -6.27 12.70 -12.07
CA ALA A 50 -6.24 12.74 -10.61
C ALA A 50 -7.00 11.53 -10.04
N PRO A 51 -6.30 10.52 -9.50
CA PRO A 51 -6.96 9.28 -9.09
C PRO A 51 -8.04 9.54 -8.02
N GLY A 52 -9.16 8.82 -8.15
CA GLY A 52 -10.43 8.98 -7.40
C GLY A 52 -10.40 8.72 -5.89
N PHE A 53 -9.31 9.05 -5.19
CA PHE A 53 -9.17 8.88 -3.74
C PHE A 53 -9.76 10.04 -2.93
N ARG A 54 -10.79 10.71 -3.46
CA ARG A 54 -11.47 11.82 -2.78
C ARG A 54 -12.66 11.31 -2.00
N LYS A 55 -12.98 11.97 -0.89
CA LYS A 55 -14.06 11.58 0.02
C LYS A 55 -15.45 11.49 -0.66
N ASN A 56 -15.72 12.37 -1.65
CA ASN A 56 -16.94 12.31 -2.45
C ASN A 56 -17.02 11.01 -3.26
N ASN A 57 -15.95 10.67 -3.97
CA ASN A 57 -15.83 9.41 -4.72
C ASN A 57 -15.94 8.19 -3.80
N ALA A 58 -15.28 8.23 -2.64
CA ALA A 58 -15.38 7.18 -1.64
C ALA A 58 -16.83 6.97 -1.16
N MET A 59 -17.64 8.02 -1.03
CA MET A 59 -19.06 7.86 -0.66
C MET A 59 -19.84 7.06 -1.72
N HIS A 60 -19.62 7.34 -3.01
CA HIS A 60 -20.26 6.55 -4.07
C HIS A 60 -19.80 5.09 -4.04
N LEU A 61 -18.49 4.86 -3.93
CA LEU A 61 -17.94 3.50 -3.88
C LEU A 61 -18.41 2.73 -2.65
N TRP A 62 -18.52 3.39 -1.49
CA TRP A 62 -19.00 2.78 -0.27
C TRP A 62 -20.49 2.44 -0.35
N LEU A 63 -21.32 3.30 -0.93
CA LEU A 63 -22.75 3.01 -1.04
C LEU A 63 -23.07 2.02 -2.17
N PHE A 64 -22.43 2.18 -3.32
CA PHE A 64 -22.87 1.55 -4.56
C PHE A 64 -21.87 0.55 -5.17
N GLY A 65 -20.64 0.49 -4.65
CA GLY A 65 -19.53 -0.24 -5.29
C GLY A 65 -19.00 0.41 -6.57
N HIS A 66 -19.61 1.50 -7.02
CA HIS A 66 -19.31 2.17 -8.29
C HIS A 66 -19.40 3.68 -8.16
N GLU A 67 -18.55 4.39 -8.90
CA GLU A 67 -18.65 5.83 -9.05
C GLU A 67 -19.73 6.18 -10.07
N PHE A 68 -20.51 7.21 -9.77
CA PHE A 68 -21.46 7.81 -10.70
C PHE A 68 -21.03 9.24 -10.95
N PRO A 69 -20.22 9.53 -11.99
CA PRO A 69 -19.83 10.89 -12.33
C PRO A 69 -21.05 11.76 -12.61
N THR A 70 -20.91 13.08 -12.60
CA THR A 70 -22.00 14.04 -12.89
C THR A 70 -23.28 13.71 -12.12
N THR A 71 -23.14 13.54 -10.80
CA THR A 71 -24.21 13.12 -9.89
C THR A 71 -24.14 13.92 -8.60
N LEU A 72 -25.30 14.35 -8.13
CA LEU A 72 -25.48 15.03 -6.84
C LEU A 72 -26.27 14.09 -5.93
N MET A 73 -25.79 13.90 -4.71
CA MET A 73 -26.47 13.19 -3.63
C MET A 73 -26.73 14.16 -2.49
N LEU A 74 -28.00 14.38 -2.17
CA LEU A 74 -28.44 15.09 -0.97
C LEU A 74 -28.93 14.07 0.04
N PHE A 75 -28.15 13.90 1.11
CA PHE A 75 -28.50 13.09 2.25
C PHE A 75 -29.32 13.93 3.21
N LEU A 76 -30.52 13.45 3.54
CA LEU A 76 -31.23 13.80 4.77
C LEU A 76 -31.11 12.64 5.75
N VAL A 77 -31.55 12.85 6.99
CA VAL A 77 -31.55 11.80 8.01
C VAL A 77 -32.54 10.66 7.72
N ASP A 78 -33.49 10.87 6.82
CA ASP A 78 -34.56 9.92 6.51
C ASP A 78 -34.67 9.58 5.02
N THR A 79 -34.02 10.32 4.12
CA THR A 79 -34.16 10.15 2.68
C THR A 79 -32.86 10.52 1.96
N LEU A 80 -32.52 9.78 0.92
CA LEU A 80 -31.43 10.12 0.00
C LEU A 80 -32.01 10.58 -1.34
N TYR A 81 -31.76 11.83 -1.72
CA TYR A 81 -32.10 12.34 -3.05
C TYR A 81 -30.88 12.27 -3.97
N ILE A 82 -31.05 11.75 -5.19
CA ILE A 82 -29.96 11.59 -6.16
C ILE A 82 -30.35 12.23 -7.49
N VAL A 83 -29.63 13.27 -7.92
CA VAL A 83 -29.77 13.87 -9.25
C VAL A 83 -28.68 13.31 -10.15
N THR A 84 -29.06 12.60 -11.22
CA THR A 84 -28.10 12.01 -12.17
C THR A 84 -28.68 11.88 -13.58
N ALA A 85 -27.87 11.49 -14.57
CA ALA A 85 -28.33 11.28 -15.93
C ALA A 85 -29.32 10.11 -16.04
N GLN A 86 -30.29 10.19 -16.95
CA GLN A 86 -31.35 9.16 -17.11
C GLN A 86 -30.84 7.71 -17.27
N LYS A 87 -29.69 7.50 -17.93
CA LYS A 87 -29.07 6.16 -18.03
C LYS A 87 -28.60 5.63 -16.68
N LYS A 88 -28.04 6.50 -15.82
CA LYS A 88 -27.53 6.17 -14.48
C LYS A 88 -28.68 5.96 -13.50
N ALA A 89 -29.74 6.76 -13.62
CA ALA A 89 -30.95 6.64 -12.81
C ALA A 89 -31.53 5.22 -12.84
N LYS A 90 -31.57 4.56 -14.01
CA LYS A 90 -32.04 3.17 -14.14
C LYS A 90 -31.29 2.15 -13.29
N TYR A 91 -29.99 2.37 -13.02
CA TYR A 91 -29.22 1.50 -12.13
C TYR A 91 -29.54 1.81 -10.66
N LEU A 92 -29.71 3.08 -10.32
CA LEU A 92 -30.00 3.53 -8.96
C LEU A 92 -31.45 3.26 -8.53
N ASP A 93 -32.39 3.20 -9.47
CA ASP A 93 -33.79 2.84 -9.20
C ASP A 93 -33.93 1.45 -8.57
N ARG A 94 -32.93 0.57 -8.74
CA ARG A 94 -32.89 -0.76 -8.11
C ARG A 94 -32.77 -0.71 -6.57
N PHE A 95 -32.39 0.43 -6.02
CA PHE A 95 -32.34 0.63 -4.57
C PHE A 95 -33.66 1.15 -3.97
N LYS A 96 -34.63 1.55 -4.81
CA LYS A 96 -35.95 1.98 -4.36
C LYS A 96 -36.71 0.82 -3.70
N GLY A 97 -37.62 1.14 -2.79
CA GLY A 97 -38.41 0.16 -2.04
C GLY A 97 -37.69 -0.46 -0.84
N GLY A 98 -36.42 -0.09 -0.60
CA GLY A 98 -35.72 -0.45 0.64
C GLY A 98 -36.19 0.36 1.85
N ARG A 99 -35.72 -0.04 3.05
CA ARG A 99 -36.12 0.57 4.32
C ARG A 99 -35.77 2.05 4.43
N PHE A 100 -34.60 2.45 3.94
CA PHE A 100 -34.18 3.83 3.83
C PHE A 100 -34.63 4.37 2.45
N PRO A 101 -35.57 5.34 2.40
CA PRO A 101 -36.07 5.95 1.18
C PRO A 101 -34.99 6.56 0.28
N ILE A 102 -35.17 6.39 -1.03
CA ILE A 102 -34.31 6.99 -2.05
C ILE A 102 -35.17 7.57 -3.17
N GLU A 103 -34.89 8.81 -3.52
CA GLU A 103 -35.54 9.53 -4.60
C GLU A 103 -34.52 9.83 -5.71
N VAL A 104 -34.74 9.23 -6.89
CA VAL A 104 -33.85 9.38 -8.04
C VAL A 104 -34.47 10.36 -9.03
N LEU A 105 -33.81 11.51 -9.21
CA LEU A 105 -34.21 12.60 -10.09
C LEU A 105 -33.39 12.53 -11.39
N ALA A 106 -34.02 12.01 -12.45
CA ALA A 106 -33.37 11.74 -13.72
C ALA A 106 -33.29 12.99 -14.61
N ARG A 107 -32.07 13.44 -14.90
CA ARG A 107 -31.79 14.54 -15.81
C ARG A 107 -32.00 14.15 -17.27
N GLY A 108 -32.67 15.04 -17.99
CA GLY A 108 -32.90 14.99 -19.44
C GLY A 108 -31.90 15.85 -20.22
N LYS A 109 -32.26 16.15 -21.48
CA LYS A 109 -31.47 17.04 -22.35
C LYS A 109 -31.82 18.51 -22.18
N ASP A 110 -33.01 18.82 -21.66
CA ASP A 110 -33.47 20.19 -21.49
C ASP A 110 -32.79 20.86 -20.28
N ALA A 111 -32.25 22.06 -20.48
CA ALA A 111 -31.52 22.77 -19.45
C ALA A 111 -32.43 23.33 -18.35
N LYS A 112 -33.64 23.80 -18.71
CA LYS A 112 -34.61 24.35 -17.75
C LYS A 112 -35.19 23.25 -16.88
N GLU A 113 -35.58 22.12 -17.46
CA GLU A 113 -36.03 20.95 -16.68
C GLU A 113 -34.96 20.48 -15.69
N ASN A 114 -33.70 20.47 -16.13
CA ASN A 114 -32.57 20.11 -15.27
C ASN A 114 -32.33 21.12 -14.13
N GLU A 115 -32.58 22.41 -14.37
CA GLU A 115 -32.52 23.46 -13.36
C GLU A 115 -33.61 23.28 -12.30
N GLU A 116 -34.84 22.93 -12.71
CA GLU A 116 -35.94 22.60 -11.80
C GLU A 116 -35.60 21.45 -10.85
N LEU A 117 -34.84 20.45 -11.29
CA LEU A 117 -34.36 19.37 -10.41
C LEU A 117 -33.44 19.91 -9.29
N PHE A 118 -32.60 20.91 -9.57
CA PHE A 118 -31.77 21.55 -8.54
C PHE A 118 -32.58 22.46 -7.62
N ILE A 119 -33.67 23.05 -8.12
CA ILE A 119 -34.62 23.80 -7.30
C ILE A 119 -35.26 22.87 -6.28
N ILE A 120 -35.71 21.68 -6.69
CA ILE A 120 -36.23 20.64 -5.77
C ILE A 120 -35.21 20.31 -4.67
N ILE A 121 -33.93 20.11 -5.01
CA ILE A 121 -32.86 19.86 -4.02
C ILE A 121 -32.71 21.04 -3.05
N SER A 122 -32.75 22.28 -3.55
CA SER A 122 -32.68 23.49 -2.72
C SER A 122 -33.84 23.60 -1.75
N ASP A 123 -35.06 23.28 -2.20
CA ASP A 123 -36.25 23.29 -1.36
C ASP A 123 -36.17 22.21 -0.26
N LYS A 124 -35.62 21.02 -0.59
CA LYS A 124 -35.38 19.96 0.40
C LYS A 124 -34.33 20.35 1.44
N ILE A 125 -33.27 21.06 1.05
CA ILE A 125 -32.29 21.60 2.00
C ILE A 125 -33.00 22.53 2.98
N LYS A 126 -33.75 23.52 2.49
CA LYS A 126 -34.46 24.49 3.34
C LYS A 126 -35.50 23.84 4.26
N ALA A 127 -36.22 22.83 3.76
CA ALA A 127 -37.20 22.10 4.54
C ALA A 127 -36.54 21.26 5.66
N SER A 128 -35.30 20.81 5.48
CA SER A 128 -34.54 20.07 6.49
C SER A 128 -33.98 20.97 7.61
N GLY A 129 -33.70 22.24 7.29
CA GLY A 129 -33.12 23.21 8.21
C GLY A 129 -32.30 24.27 7.50
N ASN A 130 -31.55 25.06 8.26
CA ASN A 130 -30.74 26.17 7.73
C ASN A 130 -29.24 25.85 7.65
N LYS A 131 -28.82 24.61 7.89
CA LYS A 131 -27.40 24.22 7.89
C LYS A 131 -27.14 22.95 7.07
N ILE A 132 -26.25 23.06 6.09
CA ILE A 132 -25.84 21.98 5.20
C ILE A 132 -24.39 21.57 5.45
N GLY A 133 -24.18 20.27 5.54
CA GLY A 133 -22.86 19.64 5.58
C GLY A 133 -22.28 19.50 4.17
N ILE A 134 -21.02 19.88 4.01
CA ILE A 134 -20.24 19.71 2.78
C ILE A 134 -18.92 19.02 3.08
N ILE A 135 -18.29 18.46 2.06
CA ILE A 135 -16.90 17.97 2.13
C ILE A 135 -15.99 19.11 1.68
N ALA A 136 -15.40 19.86 2.62
CA ALA A 136 -14.78 21.15 2.34
C ALA A 136 -13.57 21.09 1.38
N LYS A 137 -12.83 19.98 1.35
CA LYS A 137 -11.63 19.83 0.49
C LYS A 137 -11.91 19.25 -0.90
N TYR A 138 -13.16 19.27 -1.34
CA TYR A 138 -13.51 18.81 -2.68
C TYR A 138 -13.49 19.95 -3.70
N ALA A 139 -12.37 20.07 -4.44
CA ALA A 139 -12.28 20.96 -5.59
C ALA A 139 -12.61 20.19 -6.87
N SER A 140 -13.84 20.32 -7.37
CA SER A 140 -14.23 19.82 -8.69
C SER A 140 -14.76 20.97 -9.52
N LYS A 141 -14.49 20.92 -10.82
CA LYS A 141 -14.92 21.91 -11.81
C LYS A 141 -15.68 21.19 -12.90
N GLY A 142 -16.69 21.85 -13.44
CA GLY A 142 -17.45 21.31 -14.55
C GLY A 142 -18.85 21.89 -14.59
N SER A 143 -19.47 21.79 -15.77
CA SER A 143 -20.75 22.41 -16.03
C SER A 143 -21.88 21.90 -15.13
N PHE A 144 -21.76 20.69 -14.57
CA PHE A 144 -22.76 20.15 -13.66
C PHE A 144 -22.67 20.80 -12.27
N ILE A 145 -21.45 20.90 -11.72
CA ILE A 145 -21.21 21.64 -10.47
C ILE A 145 -21.48 23.13 -10.61
N ASP A 146 -21.13 23.75 -11.74
CA ASP A 146 -21.34 25.17 -11.97
C ASP A 146 -22.85 25.50 -11.99
N ALA A 147 -23.64 24.66 -12.67
CA ALA A 147 -25.10 24.79 -12.70
C ALA A 147 -25.73 24.63 -11.31
N TRP A 148 -25.29 23.64 -10.52
CA TRP A 148 -25.73 23.49 -9.13
C TRP A 148 -25.35 24.71 -8.28
N SER A 149 -24.11 25.16 -8.40
CA SER A 149 -23.57 26.28 -7.59
C SER A 149 -24.36 27.56 -7.84
N LYS A 150 -24.73 27.83 -9.10
CA LYS A 150 -25.62 28.94 -9.46
C LYS A 150 -26.94 28.85 -8.70
N VAL A 151 -27.68 27.75 -8.84
CA VAL A 151 -28.99 27.56 -8.17
C VAL A 151 -28.86 27.67 -6.65
N PHE A 152 -27.83 27.05 -6.06
CA PHE A 152 -27.58 27.11 -4.63
C PHE A 152 -27.32 28.55 -4.15
N SER A 153 -26.49 29.33 -4.86
CA SER A 153 -26.22 30.74 -4.51
C SER A 153 -27.43 31.66 -4.67
N GLU A 154 -28.36 31.34 -5.57
CA GLU A 154 -29.58 32.12 -5.77
C GLU A 154 -30.64 31.79 -4.72
N ARG A 155 -30.80 30.51 -4.39
CA ARG A 155 -31.91 30.05 -3.55
C ARG A 155 -31.55 29.80 -2.10
N CYS A 156 -30.32 29.42 -1.78
CA CYS A 156 -29.89 29.01 -0.43
C CYS A 156 -28.97 30.06 0.23
N ARG A 157 -29.21 31.35 -0.02
CA ARG A 157 -28.38 32.46 0.52
C ARG A 157 -28.29 32.48 2.05
N ASP A 158 -29.36 32.09 2.72
CA ASP A 158 -29.46 32.07 4.19
C ASP A 158 -29.10 30.71 4.80
N VAL A 159 -28.61 29.76 3.97
CA VAL A 159 -28.20 28.43 4.43
C VAL A 159 -26.72 28.44 4.78
N GLU A 160 -26.42 28.14 6.04
CA GLU A 160 -25.06 27.99 6.54
C GLU A 160 -24.41 26.70 6.00
N THR A 161 -23.13 26.75 5.66
CA THR A 161 -22.34 25.57 5.29
C THR A 161 -21.39 25.19 6.42
N CYS A 162 -21.17 23.88 6.61
CA CYS A 162 -20.16 23.38 7.55
C CYS A 162 -19.42 22.17 6.97
N ASP A 163 -18.17 21.98 7.37
CA ASP A 163 -17.38 20.82 6.93
C ASP A 163 -17.74 19.58 7.76
N VAL A 164 -18.25 18.54 7.11
CA VAL A 164 -18.59 17.25 7.73
C VAL A 164 -17.63 16.13 7.34
N SER A 165 -16.46 16.47 6.79
CA SER A 165 -15.46 15.49 6.35
C SER A 165 -15.09 14.48 7.45
N THR A 166 -14.99 14.93 8.71
CA THR A 166 -14.68 14.07 9.87
C THR A 166 -15.83 13.13 10.21
N ALA A 167 -17.08 13.60 10.14
CA ALA A 167 -18.26 12.77 10.37
C ALA A 167 -18.39 11.67 9.31
N VAL A 168 -18.21 12.02 8.04
CA VAL A 168 -18.22 11.07 6.92
C VAL A 168 -17.12 10.03 7.09
N SER A 169 -15.88 10.45 7.40
CA SER A 169 -14.80 9.51 7.73
C SER A 169 -15.21 8.56 8.86
N THR A 170 -15.73 9.10 9.96
CA THR A 170 -15.99 8.33 11.19
C THR A 170 -17.10 7.31 11.01
N HIS A 171 -18.21 7.70 10.37
CA HIS A 171 -19.44 6.91 10.33
C HIS A 171 -19.66 6.14 9.02
N ALA A 172 -18.87 6.41 7.98
CA ALA A 172 -18.93 5.66 6.74
C ALA A 172 -17.66 4.85 6.48
N PHE A 173 -16.47 5.44 6.65
CA PHE A 173 -15.25 4.85 6.06
C PHE A 173 -14.26 4.28 7.07
N SER A 174 -14.34 4.65 8.34
CA SER A 174 -13.30 4.31 9.32
C SER A 174 -13.37 2.86 9.74
N ASP A 175 -14.53 2.41 10.21
CA ASP A 175 -14.80 1.03 10.60
C ASP A 175 -15.05 0.16 9.35
N LYS A 176 -14.34 -0.95 9.24
CA LYS A 176 -14.35 -1.81 8.06
C LYS A 176 -15.12 -3.09 8.35
N ASP A 177 -16.08 -3.39 7.49
CA ASP A 177 -16.71 -4.70 7.48
C ASP A 177 -15.73 -5.81 7.02
N GLU A 178 -16.14 -7.06 7.17
CA GLU A 178 -15.26 -8.20 6.85
C GLU A 178 -14.81 -8.24 5.39
N ASN A 179 -15.66 -7.85 4.44
CA ASN A 179 -15.32 -7.87 3.02
C ASN A 179 -14.29 -6.78 2.73
N GLU A 180 -14.47 -5.59 3.31
CA GLU A 180 -13.49 -4.50 3.23
C GLU A 180 -12.14 -4.92 3.82
N LEU A 181 -12.14 -5.58 5.00
CA LEU A 181 -10.91 -6.08 5.63
C LEU A 181 -10.22 -7.16 4.79
N ARG A 182 -10.97 -8.07 4.17
CA ARG A 182 -10.41 -9.08 3.25
C ARG A 182 -9.75 -8.40 2.04
N ALA A 183 -10.39 -7.39 1.47
CA ALA A 183 -9.85 -6.64 0.34
C ALA A 183 -8.55 -5.91 0.70
N ILE A 184 -8.51 -5.20 1.85
CA ILE A 184 -7.29 -4.53 2.34
C ILE A 184 -6.18 -5.55 2.58
N ARG A 185 -6.47 -6.69 3.22
CA ARG A 185 -5.49 -7.75 3.44
C ARG A 185 -4.94 -8.33 2.13
N ALA A 186 -5.78 -8.52 1.12
CA ALA A 186 -5.34 -8.97 -0.20
C ALA A 186 -4.42 -7.93 -0.87
N ALA A 187 -4.78 -6.64 -0.83
CA ALA A 187 -3.91 -5.56 -1.32
C ALA A 187 -2.56 -5.53 -0.58
N SER A 188 -2.56 -5.72 0.75
CA SER A 188 -1.34 -5.79 1.56
C SER A 188 -0.45 -6.96 1.20
N LYS A 189 -1.02 -8.16 1.04
CA LYS A 189 -0.25 -9.33 0.61
C LYS A 189 0.33 -9.17 -0.80
N ALA A 190 -0.39 -8.53 -1.71
CA ALA A 190 0.13 -8.19 -3.03
C ALA A 190 1.31 -7.20 -2.95
N CYS A 191 1.23 -6.21 -2.05
CA CYS A 191 2.35 -5.30 -1.77
C CYS A 191 3.59 -6.06 -1.27
N VAL A 192 3.41 -7.02 -0.35
CA VAL A 192 4.50 -7.89 0.14
C VAL A 192 5.09 -8.72 -0.99
N ALA A 193 4.24 -9.35 -1.82
CA ALA A 193 4.67 -10.22 -2.91
C ALA A 193 5.55 -9.48 -3.94
N LEU A 194 5.20 -8.25 -4.30
CA LEU A 194 6.04 -7.44 -5.19
C LEU A 194 7.30 -6.91 -4.50
N THR A 195 7.21 -6.51 -3.24
CA THR A 195 8.33 -5.88 -2.53
C THR A 195 9.44 -6.86 -2.20
N THR A 196 9.12 -8.02 -1.62
CA THR A 196 10.13 -8.91 -1.05
C THR A 196 10.53 -10.05 -2.00
N PRO A 197 9.64 -10.93 -2.47
CA PRO A 197 10.00 -11.97 -3.44
C PRO A 197 10.51 -11.49 -4.81
N TYR A 198 10.14 -10.27 -5.26
CA TYR A 198 10.48 -9.79 -6.59
C TYR A 198 11.44 -8.60 -6.57
N LEU A 199 11.02 -7.44 -6.05
CA LEU A 199 11.83 -6.23 -6.11
C LEU A 199 13.14 -6.34 -5.31
N LEU A 200 13.11 -6.90 -4.09
CA LEU A 200 14.33 -7.10 -3.31
C LEU A 200 15.30 -8.09 -3.99
N ASP A 201 14.78 -9.12 -4.67
CA ASP A 201 15.59 -10.07 -5.46
C ASP A 201 16.26 -9.37 -6.65
N GLU A 202 15.50 -8.54 -7.39
CA GLU A 202 16.05 -7.72 -8.48
C GLU A 202 17.12 -6.74 -7.99
N ILE A 203 16.88 -6.05 -6.86
CA ILE A 203 17.86 -5.15 -6.23
C ILE A 203 19.14 -5.92 -5.91
N SER A 204 19.02 -7.07 -5.24
CA SER A 204 20.16 -7.91 -4.87
C SER A 204 20.95 -8.34 -6.10
N HIS A 205 20.27 -8.84 -7.12
CA HIS A 205 20.90 -9.24 -8.38
C HIS A 205 21.64 -8.08 -9.09
N ILE A 206 21.05 -6.88 -9.12
CA ILE A 206 21.66 -5.70 -9.73
C ILE A 206 22.95 -5.32 -9.01
N LEU A 207 22.92 -5.31 -7.67
CA LEU A 207 24.07 -4.98 -6.84
C LEU A 207 25.19 -6.03 -6.97
N ASP A 208 24.86 -7.32 -6.85
CA ASP A 208 25.82 -8.42 -6.95
C ASP A 208 26.51 -8.48 -8.32
N THR A 209 25.75 -8.23 -9.39
CA THR A 209 26.27 -8.22 -10.76
C THR A 209 26.83 -6.87 -11.21
N LYS A 210 26.82 -5.86 -10.32
CA LYS A 210 27.28 -4.48 -10.58
C LYS A 210 26.68 -3.88 -11.86
N LYS A 211 25.42 -4.22 -12.14
CA LYS A 211 24.69 -3.70 -13.32
C LYS A 211 24.32 -2.23 -13.09
N LYS A 212 24.37 -1.45 -14.16
CA LYS A 212 23.87 -0.06 -14.15
C LYS A 212 22.40 -0.07 -14.57
N VAL A 213 21.51 0.10 -13.60
CA VAL A 213 20.06 0.19 -13.82
C VAL A 213 19.56 1.42 -13.10
N THR A 214 18.82 2.28 -13.80
CA THR A 214 18.23 3.47 -13.21
C THR A 214 17.07 3.13 -12.28
N HIS A 215 16.77 4.01 -11.32
CA HIS A 215 15.60 3.84 -10.45
C HIS A 215 14.31 3.73 -11.28
N GLY A 216 14.12 4.62 -12.27
CA GLY A 216 12.98 4.57 -13.19
C GLY A 216 12.89 3.24 -13.95
N ALA A 217 14.00 2.75 -14.51
CA ALA A 217 13.98 1.47 -15.25
C ALA A 217 13.66 0.27 -14.35
N LEU A 218 14.09 0.27 -13.08
CA LEU A 218 13.73 -0.78 -12.13
C LEU A 218 12.27 -0.64 -11.67
N ALA A 219 11.79 0.58 -11.44
CA ALA A 219 10.40 0.86 -11.11
C ALA A 219 9.46 0.37 -12.24
N ASP A 220 9.81 0.63 -13.50
CA ASP A 220 9.07 0.14 -14.68
C ASP A 220 8.97 -1.40 -14.74
N ARG A 221 10.01 -2.12 -14.29
CA ARG A 221 9.96 -3.60 -14.22
C ARG A 221 8.98 -4.08 -13.16
N VAL A 222 8.84 -3.36 -12.05
CA VAL A 222 7.88 -3.66 -10.99
C VAL A 222 6.48 -3.27 -11.41
N ASP A 223 6.33 -2.12 -12.06
CA ASP A 223 5.05 -1.65 -12.59
C ASP A 223 4.44 -2.69 -13.54
N LYS A 224 5.21 -3.14 -14.53
CA LYS A 224 4.80 -4.20 -15.48
C LYS A 224 4.55 -5.56 -14.84
N LYS A 225 5.10 -5.80 -13.64
CA LYS A 225 4.90 -7.07 -12.94
C LYS A 225 3.47 -7.24 -12.45
N ILE A 226 2.72 -6.14 -12.32
CA ILE A 226 1.31 -6.19 -11.90
C ILE A 226 0.44 -6.98 -12.89
N ASP A 227 0.80 -7.01 -14.18
CA ASP A 227 0.06 -7.70 -15.23
C ASP A 227 0.49 -9.17 -15.43
N ASP A 228 1.49 -9.64 -14.69
CA ASP A 228 1.98 -11.02 -14.79
C ASP A 228 1.09 -11.99 -14.00
N VAL A 229 0.07 -12.53 -14.67
CA VAL A 229 -0.85 -13.53 -14.10
C VAL A 229 -0.11 -14.74 -13.51
N ARG A 230 0.96 -15.20 -14.16
CA ARG A 230 1.72 -16.36 -13.69
C ARG A 230 2.45 -16.05 -12.40
N PHE A 231 3.01 -14.85 -12.26
CA PHE A 231 3.61 -14.41 -11.00
C PHE A 231 2.59 -14.49 -9.86
N TRP A 232 1.41 -13.91 -10.02
CA TRP A 232 0.38 -13.94 -8.97
C TRP A 232 -0.09 -15.34 -8.59
N GLN A 233 -0.15 -16.27 -9.54
CA GLN A 233 -0.52 -17.66 -9.29
C GLN A 233 0.56 -18.48 -8.57
N THR A 234 1.83 -18.11 -8.74
CA THR A 234 2.97 -18.94 -8.32
C THR A 234 3.79 -18.35 -7.18
N VAL A 235 3.67 -17.04 -6.94
CA VAL A 235 4.46 -16.34 -5.93
C VAL A 235 4.18 -16.91 -4.53
N GLN A 236 5.26 -17.16 -3.81
CA GLN A 236 5.22 -17.48 -2.39
C GLN A 236 5.65 -16.24 -1.61
N LEU A 237 4.87 -15.91 -0.58
CA LEU A 237 5.23 -14.90 0.39
C LEU A 237 6.45 -15.37 1.21
N PRO A 238 7.18 -14.47 1.88
CA PRO A 238 8.41 -14.83 2.62
C PRO A 238 8.23 -15.95 3.66
N ASN A 239 7.04 -16.07 4.25
CA ASN A 239 6.67 -17.15 5.17
C ASN A 239 6.21 -18.45 4.48
N ARG A 240 6.43 -18.60 3.17
CA ARG A 240 5.91 -19.68 2.30
C ARG A 240 4.37 -19.71 2.17
N GLY A 241 3.70 -18.67 2.66
CA GLY A 241 2.26 -18.48 2.43
C GLY A 241 1.97 -18.16 0.96
N LYS A 242 0.74 -18.38 0.54
CA LYS A 242 0.23 -17.98 -0.78
C LYS A 242 -0.73 -16.79 -0.64
N LEU A 243 -1.02 -16.17 -1.77
CA LEU A 243 -2.17 -15.26 -1.89
C LEU A 243 -3.48 -16.02 -1.64
N PRO A 244 -4.58 -15.31 -1.29
CA PRO A 244 -5.90 -15.92 -1.19
C PRO A 244 -6.26 -16.71 -2.46
N SER A 245 -6.96 -17.83 -2.32
CA SER A 245 -7.33 -18.68 -3.46
C SER A 245 -8.28 -18.00 -4.43
N ASP A 246 -9.03 -17.01 -3.95
CA ASP A 246 -9.97 -16.15 -4.69
C ASP A 246 -9.35 -14.81 -5.12
N PHE A 247 -8.02 -14.69 -5.05
CA PHE A 247 -7.32 -13.49 -5.50
C PHE A 247 -7.42 -13.34 -7.02
N ASP A 248 -8.00 -12.23 -7.48
CA ASP A 248 -8.11 -11.88 -8.90
C ASP A 248 -7.18 -10.70 -9.23
N PRO A 249 -6.05 -10.92 -9.94
CA PRO A 249 -5.16 -9.85 -10.37
C PRO A 249 -5.85 -8.73 -11.16
N GLY A 250 -6.96 -9.02 -11.85
CA GLY A 250 -7.74 -8.01 -12.58
C GLY A 250 -8.45 -7.00 -11.68
N GLN A 251 -8.52 -7.25 -10.37
CA GLN A 251 -9.05 -6.32 -9.37
C GLN A 251 -7.97 -5.48 -8.68
N LEU A 252 -6.70 -5.63 -9.10
CA LEU A 252 -5.55 -4.98 -8.51
C LEU A 252 -5.14 -3.73 -9.31
N TYR A 253 -4.92 -2.62 -8.62
CA TYR A 253 -4.50 -1.34 -9.22
C TYR A 253 -3.48 -0.61 -8.35
N TRP A 254 -2.64 0.23 -8.95
CA TRP A 254 -1.76 1.13 -8.19
C TRP A 254 -2.52 2.28 -7.54
N THR A 255 -2.24 2.56 -6.27
CA THR A 255 -2.63 3.82 -5.58
C THR A 255 -1.55 4.90 -5.71
N PHE A 256 -0.31 4.42 -5.83
CA PHE A 256 0.88 5.07 -6.35
C PHE A 256 1.83 3.95 -6.79
N GLY A 257 2.56 4.18 -7.89
CA GLY A 257 3.46 3.18 -8.46
C GLY A 257 4.68 2.90 -7.59
N PRO A 258 5.55 1.97 -8.02
CA PRO A 258 6.80 1.66 -7.33
C PRO A 258 7.73 2.88 -7.32
N SER A 259 8.11 3.32 -6.12
CA SER A 259 9.15 4.32 -5.88
C SER A 259 10.40 3.62 -5.35
N ILE A 260 11.54 3.91 -5.98
CA ILE A 260 12.85 3.35 -5.64
C ILE A 260 13.81 4.53 -5.54
N GLN A 261 14.47 4.67 -4.40
CA GLN A 261 15.36 5.80 -4.13
C GLN A 261 16.66 5.28 -3.51
N SER A 262 17.80 5.77 -4.02
CA SER A 262 19.12 5.52 -3.44
C SER A 262 20.08 6.64 -3.85
N GLY A 263 21.30 6.65 -3.30
CA GLY A 263 22.25 7.74 -3.53
C GLY A 263 21.96 8.92 -2.62
N ALA A 264 21.80 10.13 -3.17
CA ALA A 264 21.68 11.38 -2.40
C ALA A 264 20.28 11.98 -2.35
N GLU A 265 19.36 11.57 -3.22
CA GLU A 265 18.03 12.18 -3.31
C GLU A 265 16.96 11.29 -2.69
N PHE A 266 16.30 11.81 -1.66
CA PHE A 266 15.24 11.10 -0.96
C PHE A 266 14.03 12.00 -0.74
N ASP A 267 12.87 11.53 -1.16
CA ASP A 267 11.58 12.13 -0.84
C ASP A 267 10.63 11.07 -0.28
N LEU A 268 10.48 11.09 1.06
CA LEU A 268 9.59 10.18 1.78
C LEU A 268 8.11 10.48 1.55
N ARG A 269 7.75 11.53 0.80
CA ARG A 269 6.34 11.77 0.44
C ARG A 269 5.87 10.83 -0.67
N PHE A 270 6.80 10.27 -1.46
CA PHE A 270 6.51 9.39 -2.61
C PHE A 270 5.48 10.00 -3.58
N VAL A 271 5.63 11.29 -3.86
CA VAL A 271 4.75 12.04 -4.78
C VAL A 271 5.49 12.29 -6.09
N GLY A 272 4.81 12.13 -7.23
CA GLY A 272 5.38 12.33 -8.57
C GLY A 272 6.20 11.13 -9.05
N ASP A 273 7.10 11.36 -10.01
CA ASP A 273 8.08 10.38 -10.49
C ASP A 273 9.18 10.22 -9.44
N ALA A 274 8.83 9.55 -8.34
CA ALA A 274 9.72 9.35 -7.18
C ALA A 274 10.84 8.34 -7.43
N SER A 275 11.09 7.98 -8.70
CA SER A 275 12.16 7.12 -9.20
C SER A 275 12.81 7.88 -10.36
N ASP A 276 13.97 8.46 -10.12
CA ASP A 276 14.68 9.29 -11.09
C ASP A 276 15.48 8.46 -12.12
N ASP A 277 16.24 9.14 -12.98
CA ASP A 277 17.14 8.51 -13.96
C ASP A 277 18.53 8.17 -13.38
N SER A 278 18.74 8.35 -12.07
CA SER A 278 19.99 7.97 -11.42
C SER A 278 20.09 6.45 -11.30
N ASN A 279 21.31 5.91 -11.43
CA ASN A 279 21.55 4.49 -11.24
C ASN A 279 21.36 4.09 -9.77
N LEU A 280 20.82 2.89 -9.56
CA LEU A 280 20.77 2.25 -8.25
C LEU A 280 22.17 2.22 -7.62
N HIS A 281 22.26 2.71 -6.39
CA HIS A 281 23.51 2.94 -5.66
C HIS A 281 23.47 2.17 -4.34
N ALA A 282 24.54 1.43 -4.03
CA ALA A 282 24.72 0.76 -2.75
C ALA A 282 24.82 1.78 -1.60
N GLY A 283 24.37 1.44 -0.40
CA GLY A 283 24.24 2.38 0.71
C GLY A 283 22.83 2.30 1.26
N VAL A 284 22.05 3.38 1.22
CA VAL A 284 20.65 3.34 1.68
C VAL A 284 19.72 3.27 0.48
N ILE A 285 18.97 2.18 0.37
CA ILE A 285 17.96 1.98 -0.67
C ILE A 285 16.58 1.99 -0.01
N ILE A 286 15.69 2.84 -0.51
CA ILE A 286 14.28 2.89 -0.10
C ILE A 286 13.41 2.39 -1.23
N THR A 287 12.49 1.49 -0.92
CA THR A 287 11.40 1.11 -1.82
C THR A 287 10.06 1.42 -1.18
N ALA A 288 9.10 1.89 -1.97
CA ALA A 288 7.74 2.14 -1.53
C ALA A 288 6.75 1.89 -2.66
N MET A 289 5.57 1.39 -2.33
CA MET A 289 4.47 1.22 -3.28
C MET A 289 3.13 1.11 -2.56
N GLY A 290 2.04 1.34 -3.29
CA GLY A 290 0.71 1.13 -2.73
C GLY A 290 -0.24 0.53 -3.75
N LEU A 291 -0.95 -0.51 -3.33
CA LEU A 291 -1.91 -1.23 -4.17
C LEU A 291 -3.33 -1.07 -3.65
N ARG A 292 -4.28 -1.23 -4.57
CA ARG A 292 -5.71 -1.22 -4.35
C ARG A 292 -6.26 -2.54 -4.85
N TYR A 293 -6.95 -3.29 -4.00
CA TYR A 293 -7.65 -4.51 -4.39
C TYR A 293 -9.13 -4.36 -4.07
N GLN A 294 -10.01 -4.65 -5.05
CA GLN A 294 -11.47 -4.48 -4.89
C GLN A 294 -11.84 -3.14 -4.24
N LEU A 295 -11.24 -2.05 -4.73
CA LEU A 295 -11.42 -0.67 -4.26
C LEU A 295 -10.71 -0.27 -2.95
N TYR A 296 -10.08 -1.19 -2.21
CA TYR A 296 -9.46 -0.87 -0.92
C TYR A 296 -7.94 -0.82 -0.99
N CYS A 297 -7.37 0.24 -0.41
CA CYS A 297 -5.96 0.60 -0.49
C CYS A 297 -5.13 -0.07 0.61
N SER A 298 -3.88 -0.35 0.28
CA SER A 298 -2.79 -0.72 1.18
C SER A 298 -1.50 -0.04 0.69
N ALA A 299 -0.53 0.12 1.59
CA ALA A 299 0.79 0.63 1.25
C ALA A 299 1.89 -0.10 2.03
N ILE A 300 3.07 -0.14 1.44
CA ILE A 300 4.29 -0.67 2.06
C ILE A 300 5.50 0.19 1.67
N ALA A 301 6.45 0.31 2.58
CA ALA A 301 7.76 0.87 2.31
C ALA A 301 8.81 0.19 3.19
N ARG A 302 9.98 -0.05 2.61
CA ARG A 302 11.12 -0.67 3.27
C ARG A 302 12.39 0.12 2.97
N THR A 303 13.29 0.16 3.95
CA THR A 303 14.66 0.61 3.76
C THR A 303 15.59 -0.60 3.88
N TYR A 304 16.50 -0.70 2.93
CA TYR A 304 17.55 -1.70 2.84
C TYR A 304 18.93 -1.01 2.92
N PRO A 305 19.57 -0.98 4.11
CA PRO A 305 20.94 -0.54 4.23
C PRO A 305 21.89 -1.62 3.67
N VAL A 306 22.77 -1.24 2.75
CA VAL A 306 23.82 -2.06 2.13
C VAL A 306 25.17 -1.48 2.55
N ASP A 307 26.00 -2.30 3.18
CA ASP A 307 27.25 -1.89 3.84
C ASP A 307 27.12 -0.60 4.66
N PRO A 308 26.13 -0.53 5.57
CA PRO A 308 25.90 0.68 6.34
C PRO A 308 27.06 0.98 7.28
N SER A 309 27.34 2.27 7.47
CA SER A 309 28.13 2.71 8.62
C SER A 309 27.43 2.38 9.94
N LYS A 310 28.19 2.27 11.03
CA LYS A 310 27.64 2.10 12.40
C LYS A 310 26.57 3.15 12.75
N ALA A 311 26.67 4.36 12.20
CA ALA A 311 25.69 5.42 12.40
C ALA A 311 24.36 5.12 11.67
N GLN A 312 24.42 4.64 10.42
CA GLN A 312 23.26 4.20 9.65
C GLN A 312 22.58 2.99 10.30
N GLU A 313 23.35 1.97 10.72
CA GLU A 313 22.82 0.81 11.45
C GLU A 313 22.08 1.23 12.73
N SER A 314 22.71 2.08 13.53
CA SER A 314 22.14 2.62 14.77
C SER A 314 20.83 3.38 14.51
N ASN A 315 20.78 4.20 13.45
CA ASN A 315 19.60 4.96 13.07
C ASN A 315 18.48 4.07 12.52
N TYR A 316 18.79 3.05 11.74
CA TYR A 316 17.81 2.07 11.27
C TYR A 316 17.23 1.24 12.43
N LYS A 317 18.07 0.81 13.36
CA LYS A 317 17.63 0.12 14.59
C LYS A 317 16.72 1.00 15.45
N LEU A 318 17.01 2.31 15.54
CA LEU A 318 16.13 3.27 16.20
C LEU A 318 14.77 3.35 15.49
N LEU A 319 14.77 3.49 14.16
CA LEU A 319 13.54 3.55 13.37
C LEU A 319 12.69 2.28 13.55
N TYR A 320 13.30 1.11 13.41
CA TYR A 320 12.67 -0.19 13.67
C TYR A 320 12.03 -0.27 15.07
N THR A 321 12.75 0.19 16.09
CA THR A 321 12.25 0.21 17.47
C THR A 321 11.05 1.13 17.62
N VAL A 322 11.12 2.34 17.06
CA VAL A 322 10.01 3.31 17.09
C VAL A 322 8.79 2.73 16.38
N HIS A 323 8.96 2.25 15.15
CA HIS A 323 7.90 1.72 14.30
C HIS A 323 7.14 0.57 14.99
N ASN A 324 7.86 -0.44 15.47
CA ASN A 324 7.21 -1.58 16.14
C ASN A 324 6.61 -1.25 17.50
N THR A 325 7.20 -0.30 18.23
CA THR A 325 6.63 0.10 19.53
C THR A 325 5.31 0.83 19.34
N ILE A 326 5.22 1.77 18.39
CA ILE A 326 3.95 2.46 18.15
C ILE A 326 2.90 1.53 17.58
N ILE A 327 3.28 0.56 16.73
CA ILE A 327 2.33 -0.46 16.25
C ILE A 327 1.74 -1.21 17.44
N LYS A 328 2.55 -1.72 18.37
CA LYS A 328 2.06 -2.46 19.55
C LYS A 328 1.11 -1.66 20.45
N GLU A 329 1.13 -0.34 20.38
CA GLU A 329 0.22 0.52 21.14
C GLU A 329 -1.08 0.83 20.40
N ILE A 330 -1.20 0.51 19.11
CA ILE A 330 -2.44 0.73 18.35
C ILE A 330 -3.50 -0.25 18.82
N ARG A 331 -4.52 0.28 19.49
CA ARG A 331 -5.69 -0.47 19.94
C ARG A 331 -6.89 0.45 20.08
N ASP A 332 -8.07 -0.16 20.23
CA ASP A 332 -9.32 0.52 20.54
C ASP A 332 -9.16 1.47 21.74
N GLY A 333 -9.74 2.67 21.63
CA GLY A 333 -9.78 3.65 22.69
C GLY A 333 -8.56 4.59 22.79
N ILE A 334 -7.46 4.33 22.05
CA ILE A 334 -6.30 5.23 22.07
C ILE A 334 -6.52 6.43 21.14
N ALA A 335 -6.13 7.64 21.59
CA ALA A 335 -6.15 8.82 20.73
C ALA A 335 -4.98 8.82 19.73
N ALA A 336 -5.25 9.22 18.49
CA ALA A 336 -4.27 9.28 17.41
C ALA A 336 -3.02 10.12 17.75
N LYS A 337 -3.20 11.21 18.50
CA LYS A 337 -2.08 12.03 18.99
C LYS A 337 -1.14 11.29 19.95
N ASP A 338 -1.64 10.34 20.72
CA ASP A 338 -0.85 9.65 21.73
C ASP A 338 0.13 8.65 21.08
N ILE A 339 -0.28 8.03 19.97
CA ILE A 339 0.60 7.21 19.12
C ILE A 339 1.79 8.03 18.60
N TYR A 340 1.54 9.25 18.13
CA TYR A 340 2.61 10.16 17.69
C TYR A 340 3.49 10.64 18.85
N ALA A 341 2.89 10.99 19.99
CA ALA A 341 3.60 11.41 21.20
C ALA A 341 4.54 10.30 21.71
N ARG A 342 4.12 9.03 21.61
CA ARG A 342 4.95 7.88 21.94
C ARG A 342 6.20 7.81 21.07
N ALA A 343 6.04 7.93 19.74
CA ALA A 343 7.16 7.91 18.81
C ALA A 343 8.21 8.96 19.18
N LEU A 344 7.76 10.21 19.38
CA LEU A 344 8.64 11.32 19.76
C LEU A 344 9.34 11.07 21.10
N SER A 345 8.62 10.54 22.09
CA SER A 345 9.20 10.26 23.41
C SER A 345 10.33 9.23 23.33
N LEU A 346 10.15 8.17 22.54
CA LEU A 346 11.18 7.15 22.33
C LEU A 346 12.41 7.72 21.60
N ILE A 347 12.21 8.57 20.60
CA ILE A 347 13.29 9.23 19.86
C ILE A 347 14.08 10.14 20.79
N LYS A 348 13.41 10.98 21.58
CA LYS A 348 14.04 11.87 22.56
C LYS A 348 14.85 11.10 23.60
N ALA A 349 14.30 10.00 24.11
CA ALA A 349 14.95 9.18 25.12
C ALA A 349 16.19 8.44 24.59
N LYS A 350 16.13 7.91 23.36
CA LYS A 350 17.22 7.09 22.79
C LYS A 350 18.27 7.90 22.02
N LYS A 351 17.85 8.90 21.26
CA LYS A 351 18.75 9.71 20.41
C LYS A 351 18.10 11.05 20.04
N ARG A 352 18.06 12.00 20.99
CA ARG A 352 17.41 13.32 20.84
C ARG A 352 17.77 14.07 19.56
N ALA A 353 19.01 13.97 19.08
CA ALA A 353 19.45 14.63 17.84
C ALA A 353 18.64 14.19 16.60
N MET A 354 18.01 13.01 16.60
CA MET A 354 17.19 12.51 15.49
C MET A 354 15.80 13.15 15.42
N GLU A 355 15.36 13.88 16.45
CA GLU A 355 14.06 14.54 16.47
C GLU A 355 13.86 15.50 15.29
N LYS A 356 14.91 16.25 14.91
CA LYS A 356 14.84 17.21 13.80
C LYS A 356 14.60 16.54 12.44
N HIS A 357 14.99 15.28 12.30
CA HIS A 357 14.82 14.48 11.08
C HIS A 357 13.50 13.71 11.06
N PHE A 358 12.80 13.60 12.19
CA PHE A 358 11.59 12.80 12.28
C PHE A 358 10.41 13.48 11.59
N LEU A 359 9.59 12.67 10.92
CA LEU A 359 8.39 13.12 10.23
C LEU A 359 7.36 13.72 11.19
N LYS A 360 6.52 14.63 10.68
CA LYS A 360 5.51 15.35 11.47
C LYS A 360 4.23 14.54 11.75
N ASN A 361 4.14 13.32 11.24
CA ASN A 361 3.07 12.36 11.51
C ASN A 361 3.64 10.94 11.38
N VAL A 362 2.96 9.96 11.97
CA VAL A 362 3.37 8.54 11.95
C VAL A 362 2.40 7.65 11.18
N GLY A 363 1.57 8.25 10.31
CA GLY A 363 0.58 7.50 9.55
C GLY A 363 -0.78 8.17 9.46
N TRP A 364 -1.74 7.43 8.92
CA TRP A 364 -3.11 7.89 8.68
C TRP A 364 -4.10 6.74 8.47
N GLY A 365 -5.40 7.03 8.50
CA GLY A 365 -6.45 6.10 8.11
C GLY A 365 -6.41 5.75 6.63
N VAL A 366 -6.63 4.47 6.30
CA VAL A 366 -6.61 3.95 4.93
C VAL A 366 -7.85 3.08 4.65
N GLY A 367 -8.29 3.02 3.39
CA GLY A 367 -9.45 2.24 2.96
C GLY A 367 -9.78 2.54 1.50
N LEU A 368 -10.99 3.01 1.21
CA LEU A 368 -11.36 3.54 -0.11
C LEU A 368 -10.49 4.74 -0.50
N GLU A 369 -10.11 5.55 0.50
CA GLU A 369 -9.11 6.61 0.37
C GLU A 369 -7.73 6.05 0.69
N LYS A 370 -6.70 6.38 -0.12
CA LYS A 370 -5.31 6.01 0.18
C LYS A 370 -4.74 6.74 1.40
N ARG A 371 -5.35 7.86 1.77
CA ARG A 371 -5.03 8.67 2.95
C ARG A 371 -6.25 9.45 3.39
N ASP A 372 -6.79 9.14 4.56
CA ASP A 372 -7.86 9.94 5.17
C ASP A 372 -7.26 11.19 5.85
N PRO A 373 -7.52 12.40 5.32
CA PRO A 373 -6.98 13.62 5.89
C PRO A 373 -7.55 13.97 7.26
N THR A 374 -8.63 13.31 7.69
CA THR A 374 -9.30 13.54 8.97
C THR A 374 -8.86 12.56 10.07
N LEU A 375 -8.06 11.55 9.72
CA LEU A 375 -7.47 10.57 10.62
C LEU A 375 -5.97 10.49 10.38
N VAL A 376 -5.24 11.58 10.64
CA VAL A 376 -3.78 11.60 10.57
C VAL A 376 -3.20 11.39 11.97
N LEU A 377 -2.21 10.50 12.11
CA LEU A 377 -1.56 10.21 13.40
C LEU A 377 -0.47 11.26 13.66
N ASN A 378 -0.86 12.42 14.17
CA ASN A 378 0.03 13.54 14.48
C ASN A 378 -0.35 14.18 15.82
N ALA A 379 0.46 15.14 16.28
CA ALA A 379 0.26 15.82 17.56
C ALA A 379 -1.07 16.58 17.72
N LYS A 380 -1.80 16.85 16.62
CA LYS A 380 -3.04 17.65 16.62
C LYS A 380 -4.31 16.80 16.56
N SER A 381 -4.20 15.51 16.25
CA SER A 381 -5.35 14.66 15.97
C SER A 381 -6.04 14.20 17.26
N MET A 382 -7.28 14.63 17.44
CA MET A 382 -8.13 14.27 18.58
C MET A 382 -8.96 13.01 18.33
N ARG A 383 -8.79 12.35 17.17
CA ARG A 383 -9.52 11.13 16.82
C ARG A 383 -9.13 9.98 17.74
N THR A 384 -10.12 9.32 18.30
CA THR A 384 -9.94 8.04 19.00
C THR A 384 -10.00 6.89 18.01
N LEU A 385 -9.02 5.99 18.07
CA LEU A 385 -8.98 4.77 17.29
C LEU A 385 -10.05 3.79 17.79
N LYS A 386 -10.68 3.05 16.88
CA LYS A 386 -11.67 2.03 17.20
C LYS A 386 -11.33 0.70 16.55
N ASP A 387 -11.75 -0.40 17.16
CA ASP A 387 -11.72 -1.72 16.52
C ASP A 387 -12.33 -1.66 15.10
N GLY A 388 -11.77 -2.45 14.18
CA GLY A 388 -12.17 -2.47 12.78
C GLY A 388 -11.54 -1.37 11.91
N MET A 389 -10.99 -0.29 12.50
CA MET A 389 -10.25 0.71 11.73
C MET A 389 -9.00 0.14 11.07
N THR A 390 -8.62 0.70 9.93
CA THR A 390 -7.38 0.37 9.22
C THR A 390 -6.50 1.61 9.04
N LEU A 391 -5.21 1.45 9.30
CA LEU A 391 -4.22 2.54 9.29
C LEU A 391 -3.02 2.15 8.41
N THR A 392 -2.48 3.11 7.68
CA THR A 392 -1.10 3.04 7.18
C THR A 392 -0.20 3.67 8.24
N ILE A 393 0.67 2.87 8.87
CA ILE A 393 1.69 3.36 9.80
C ILE A 393 2.93 3.71 9.00
N PHE A 394 3.36 4.95 9.09
CA PHE A 394 4.40 5.54 8.25
C PHE A 394 5.41 6.26 9.12
N THR A 395 6.56 5.65 9.39
CA THR A 395 7.60 6.27 10.22
C THR A 395 8.87 6.45 9.40
N GLY A 396 9.53 7.59 9.58
CA GLY A 396 10.79 7.82 8.89
C GLY A 396 11.62 8.94 9.49
N PHE A 397 12.88 8.97 9.09
CA PHE A 397 13.82 10.05 9.32
C PHE A 397 14.28 10.56 7.96
N GLN A 398 14.18 11.87 7.72
CA GLN A 398 14.50 12.48 6.44
C GLN A 398 15.73 13.39 6.55
N GLY A 399 16.58 13.36 5.53
CA GLY A 399 17.70 14.29 5.35
C GLY A 399 18.75 14.19 6.46
N ILE A 400 19.17 12.98 6.80
CA ILE A 400 20.26 12.73 7.75
C ILE A 400 21.59 12.91 7.02
N GLU A 401 22.53 13.66 7.60
CA GLU A 401 23.87 13.86 7.03
C GLU A 401 24.68 12.55 7.02
N ASN A 402 25.38 12.30 5.91
CA ASN A 402 26.30 11.18 5.75
C ASN A 402 27.69 11.68 5.30
N PRO A 403 28.57 12.02 6.26
CA PRO A 403 29.88 12.59 5.94
C PRO A 403 30.88 11.58 5.34
N ARG A 404 30.55 10.28 5.32
CA ARG A 404 31.47 9.23 4.84
C ARG A 404 31.40 8.99 3.34
N ASP A 405 30.31 9.37 2.69
CA ASP A 405 30.13 9.15 1.27
C ASP A 405 29.86 10.47 0.54
N LYS A 406 30.78 10.83 -0.36
CA LYS A 406 30.67 12.04 -1.17
C LYS A 406 29.59 11.92 -2.26
N SER A 407 29.22 10.70 -2.70
CA SER A 407 28.13 10.47 -3.64
C SER A 407 26.75 10.35 -2.96
N SER A 408 26.69 10.16 -1.64
CA SER A 408 25.44 10.14 -0.84
C SER A 408 25.55 10.98 0.43
N GLY A 409 25.82 12.29 0.28
CA GLY A 409 26.04 13.21 1.41
C GLY A 409 24.86 13.35 2.39
N ILE A 410 23.67 12.91 2.00
CA ILE A 410 22.49 12.76 2.86
C ILE A 410 21.81 11.42 2.61
N TYR A 411 21.09 10.90 3.62
CA TYR A 411 20.23 9.73 3.49
C TYR A 411 18.94 9.88 4.29
N SER A 412 17.96 9.05 3.97
CA SER A 412 16.70 8.95 4.71
C SER A 412 16.40 7.50 5.07
N LEU A 413 15.53 7.26 6.05
CA LEU A 413 15.10 5.92 6.46
C LEU A 413 13.58 5.93 6.60
N VAL A 414 12.92 4.84 6.20
CA VAL A 414 11.46 4.72 6.27
C VAL A 414 11.02 3.26 6.51
N LEU A 415 9.94 3.11 7.27
CA LEU A 415 9.18 1.87 7.41
C LEU A 415 7.71 2.20 7.31
N THR A 416 7.00 1.45 6.48
CA THR A 416 5.55 1.60 6.31
C THR A 416 4.85 0.25 6.31
N ASP A 417 3.79 0.13 7.11
CA ASP A 417 2.98 -1.07 7.22
C ASP A 417 1.49 -0.71 7.26
N THR A 418 0.66 -1.61 6.72
CA THR A 418 -0.80 -1.47 6.78
C THR A 418 -1.34 -2.35 7.90
N VAL A 419 -2.11 -1.77 8.82
CA VAL A 419 -2.57 -2.44 10.05
C VAL A 419 -4.08 -2.30 10.26
N ARG A 420 -4.69 -3.31 10.90
CA ARG A 420 -6.05 -3.26 11.47
C ARG A 420 -5.95 -3.01 12.96
N VAL A 421 -6.67 -2.01 13.45
CA VAL A 421 -6.87 -1.75 14.88
C VAL A 421 -7.77 -2.85 15.45
N THR A 422 -7.42 -3.37 16.63
CA THR A 422 -8.25 -4.31 17.39
C THR A 422 -8.43 -3.82 18.83
N ILE A 423 -9.22 -4.55 19.61
CA ILE A 423 -9.37 -4.31 21.07
C ILE A 423 -8.04 -4.49 21.81
N TRP A 424 -7.17 -5.39 21.33
CA TRP A 424 -5.91 -5.77 21.99
C TRP A 424 -4.72 -5.41 21.11
N GLU A 425 -4.08 -6.38 20.48
CA GLU A 425 -2.95 -6.15 19.58
C GLU A 425 -3.44 -5.94 18.13
N PRO A 426 -2.88 -4.98 17.39
CA PRO A 426 -3.29 -4.76 16.01
C PRO A 426 -2.85 -5.92 15.13
N VAL A 427 -3.56 -6.13 14.02
CA VAL A 427 -3.15 -7.08 12.99
C VAL A 427 -2.37 -6.34 11.91
N VAL A 428 -1.10 -6.69 11.72
CA VAL A 428 -0.25 -6.12 10.67
C VAL A 428 -0.44 -6.93 9.38
N PHE A 429 -1.11 -6.35 8.38
CA PHE A 429 -1.41 -7.05 7.12
C PHE A 429 -0.21 -7.21 6.18
N THR A 430 0.85 -6.44 6.42
CA THR A 430 2.11 -6.48 5.67
C THR A 430 3.23 -7.18 6.47
N THR A 431 2.88 -7.93 7.51
CA THR A 431 3.85 -8.51 8.47
C THR A 431 4.84 -9.48 7.84
N GLU A 432 4.49 -10.12 6.72
CA GLU A 432 5.35 -11.08 6.05
C GLU A 432 6.58 -10.41 5.38
N ALA A 433 6.53 -9.10 5.11
CA ALA A 433 7.70 -8.35 4.65
C ALA A 433 8.57 -7.92 5.85
N PRO A 434 9.81 -8.42 5.97
CA PRO A 434 10.64 -8.15 7.14
C PRO A 434 10.93 -6.65 7.36
N THR A 435 11.10 -6.27 8.62
CA THR A 435 11.50 -4.90 9.03
C THR A 435 12.75 -4.89 9.91
N SER A 436 13.18 -6.05 10.44
CA SER A 436 14.28 -6.13 11.38
C SER A 436 15.63 -5.81 10.74
N PRO A 437 16.57 -5.16 11.47
CA PRO A 437 17.93 -4.93 11.01
C PRO A 437 18.59 -6.17 10.39
N ASN A 438 18.50 -7.31 11.08
CA ASN A 438 19.13 -8.56 10.61
C ASN A 438 18.58 -9.07 9.26
N ALA A 439 17.35 -8.71 8.89
CA ALA A 439 16.72 -9.20 7.67
C ALA A 439 16.82 -8.22 6.49
N ASN A 440 17.04 -6.93 6.78
CA ASN A 440 17.00 -5.87 5.78
C ASN A 440 18.35 -5.16 5.59
N THR A 441 19.35 -5.48 6.41
CA THR A 441 20.72 -5.00 6.24
C THR A 441 21.53 -6.04 5.46
N PHE A 442 22.20 -5.59 4.41
CA PHE A 442 23.01 -6.40 3.51
C PHE A 442 24.46 -5.94 3.57
N PHE A 443 25.37 -6.87 3.30
CA PHE A 443 26.80 -6.60 3.19
C PHE A 443 27.30 -7.29 1.92
N PHE A 444 28.19 -6.62 1.17
CA PHE A 444 28.90 -7.35 0.11
C PHE A 444 29.85 -8.35 0.76
N GLU A 445 29.88 -9.58 0.23
CA GLU A 445 30.96 -10.51 0.57
C GLU A 445 32.25 -9.93 -0.02
N ASP A 446 33.09 -9.33 0.81
CA ASP A 446 34.49 -9.16 0.47
C ASP A 446 35.06 -10.56 0.23
N ILE A 447 35.38 -10.89 -1.02
CA ILE A 447 36.30 -11.99 -1.29
C ILE A 447 37.60 -11.54 -0.65
N GLU A 448 37.82 -11.93 0.61
CA GLU A 448 39.13 -11.86 1.23
C GLU A 448 40.05 -12.66 0.31
N VAL A 449 40.83 -11.94 -0.49
CA VAL A 449 41.97 -12.50 -1.21
C VAL A 449 42.95 -12.85 -0.10
N ASP A 450 42.86 -14.12 0.33
CA ASP A 450 43.77 -14.89 1.16
C ASP A 450 44.95 -14.04 1.67
N HIS A 451 44.74 -13.33 2.78
CA HIS A 451 45.85 -12.75 3.50
C HIS A 451 46.66 -13.93 4.05
N THR A 452 47.72 -14.27 3.33
CA THR A 452 48.83 -15.13 3.75
C THR A 452 48.96 -15.11 5.28
N PRO A 453 48.85 -16.26 5.96
CA PRO A 453 48.88 -16.29 7.41
C PRO A 453 50.22 -15.73 7.87
N LYS A 454 50.18 -14.63 8.64
CA LYS A 454 51.34 -14.18 9.41
C LYS A 454 51.62 -15.26 10.45
N GLU A 455 52.78 -15.90 10.34
CA GLU A 455 53.34 -16.72 11.41
C GLU A 455 53.52 -15.84 12.66
N GLU A 456 52.76 -16.15 13.71
CA GLU A 456 53.08 -15.66 15.06
C GLU A 456 54.16 -16.55 15.66
N GLU A 457 55.33 -15.97 15.94
CA GLU A 457 56.37 -16.58 16.77
C GLU A 457 55.81 -16.92 18.16
N ARG A 458 55.86 -18.21 18.53
CA ARG A 458 55.50 -18.68 19.87
C ARG A 458 56.66 -18.52 20.83
N ASP A 459 56.45 -17.75 21.90
CA ASP A 459 57.33 -17.68 23.08
C ASP A 459 57.31 -19.03 23.85
N PRO A 460 58.47 -19.71 24.06
CA PRO A 460 58.54 -21.06 24.61
C PRO A 460 58.59 -21.09 26.15
N ARG A 461 57.81 -20.25 26.84
CA ARG A 461 57.72 -20.29 28.32
C ARG A 461 56.32 -19.99 28.83
N ILE A 462 55.42 -20.98 28.78
CA ILE A 462 54.43 -21.28 29.84
C ILE A 462 54.03 -22.75 29.67
N GLY A 463 54.22 -23.51 30.75
CA GLY A 463 54.10 -24.96 30.78
C GLY A 463 52.67 -25.48 30.71
N ALA A 464 52.55 -26.69 30.15
CA ALA A 464 51.34 -27.48 30.05
C ALA A 464 50.91 -28.03 31.41
N VAL A 465 49.77 -27.57 31.97
CA VAL A 465 48.81 -28.38 32.74
C VAL A 465 47.41 -27.74 32.66
N ALA A 466 46.44 -28.48 32.11
CA ALA A 466 44.98 -28.43 32.30
C ALA A 466 44.18 -27.14 31.97
N ILE A 467 43.77 -26.99 30.69
CA ILE A 467 42.50 -26.35 30.30
C ILE A 467 41.84 -27.18 29.21
N GLN A 468 41.21 -28.32 29.55
CA GLN A 468 40.26 -29.00 28.66
C GLN A 468 39.21 -29.75 29.47
N ASN A 469 38.14 -29.05 29.84
CA ASN A 469 36.76 -29.56 29.97
C ASN A 469 35.86 -28.40 30.43
N ILE A 470 35.66 -27.42 29.55
CA ILE A 470 34.49 -26.54 29.61
C ILE A 470 33.69 -26.86 28.36
N THR A 471 32.68 -27.70 28.53
CA THR A 471 31.63 -27.96 27.55
C THR A 471 30.87 -26.66 27.29
N SER A 472 31.25 -25.95 26.24
CA SER A 472 30.43 -24.90 25.67
C SER A 472 29.21 -25.54 25.00
N THR A 473 28.05 -25.18 25.53
CA THR A 473 26.73 -25.55 25.03
C THR A 473 26.59 -25.02 23.61
N ARG A 474 26.79 -25.92 22.64
CA ARG A 474 26.54 -25.72 21.22
C ARG A 474 25.08 -25.31 21.01
N LEU A 475 24.86 -24.10 20.49
CA LEU A 475 23.56 -23.67 19.98
C LEU A 475 23.27 -24.40 18.66
N ARG A 476 22.45 -25.44 18.76
CA ARG A 476 21.73 -26.12 17.67
C ARG A 476 20.52 -25.27 17.27
N SER A 477 20.58 -24.53 16.16
CA SER A 477 19.36 -24.16 15.41
C SER A 477 19.55 -23.57 14.00
N GLU A 478 20.71 -23.62 13.33
CA GLU A 478 20.86 -22.97 12.00
C GLU A 478 21.50 -23.81 10.87
N GLN A 479 21.88 -25.07 11.11
CA GLN A 479 22.56 -25.88 10.08
C GLN A 479 21.63 -26.67 9.14
N THR A 480 20.31 -26.73 9.37
CA THR A 480 19.42 -27.57 8.56
C THR A 480 18.76 -26.82 7.40
N THR A 481 18.71 -25.48 7.44
CA THR A 481 17.98 -24.65 6.45
C THR A 481 18.88 -24.00 5.40
N GLN A 482 20.12 -23.61 5.73
CA GLN A 482 21.07 -23.05 4.76
C GLN A 482 21.64 -24.12 3.83
N THR A 483 21.97 -25.31 4.36
CA THR A 483 22.54 -26.42 3.59
C THR A 483 21.58 -26.94 2.51
N ASN A 484 20.25 -26.88 2.76
CA ASN A 484 19.24 -27.33 1.81
C ASN A 484 18.97 -26.32 0.67
N ARG A 485 19.01 -25.00 0.92
CA ARG A 485 18.81 -24.00 -0.14
C ARG A 485 20.00 -23.93 -1.11
N ASN A 486 21.23 -24.01 -0.59
CA ASN A 486 22.43 -24.06 -1.43
C ASN A 486 22.52 -25.39 -2.19
N ALA A 487 22.12 -26.51 -1.59
CA ALA A 487 22.08 -27.80 -2.29
C ALA A 487 21.05 -27.83 -3.42
N GLU A 488 19.86 -27.24 -3.22
CA GLU A 488 18.80 -27.24 -4.24
C GLU A 488 19.11 -26.27 -5.40
N TYR A 489 19.70 -25.11 -5.10
CA TYR A 489 20.21 -24.18 -6.11
C TYR A 489 21.36 -24.79 -6.93
N ASN A 490 22.35 -25.41 -6.27
CA ASN A 490 23.46 -26.08 -6.94
C ASN A 490 22.99 -27.30 -7.75
N ARG A 491 21.99 -28.04 -7.26
CA ARG A 491 21.39 -29.16 -8.00
C ARG A 491 20.65 -28.70 -9.25
N ARG A 492 19.93 -27.57 -9.20
CA ARG A 492 19.23 -26.99 -10.37
C ARG A 492 20.23 -26.51 -11.42
N LYS A 493 21.27 -25.79 -11.01
CA LYS A 493 22.34 -25.32 -11.90
C LYS A 493 23.11 -26.47 -12.55
N HIS A 494 23.43 -27.52 -11.77
CA HIS A 494 24.09 -28.71 -12.30
C HIS A 494 23.20 -29.51 -13.27
N GLN A 495 21.88 -29.55 -13.05
CA GLN A 495 20.94 -30.17 -14.00
C GLN A 495 20.80 -29.38 -15.30
N GLU A 496 20.84 -28.05 -15.24
CA GLU A 496 20.88 -27.17 -16.43
C GLU A 496 22.18 -27.37 -17.24
N GLU A 497 23.33 -27.46 -16.57
CA GLU A 497 24.62 -27.76 -17.21
C GLU A 497 24.65 -29.16 -17.85
N LEU A 498 24.14 -30.18 -17.16
CA LEU A 498 24.02 -31.55 -17.72
C LEU A 498 23.07 -31.61 -18.92
N ALA A 499 21.98 -30.85 -18.90
CA ALA A 499 21.04 -30.76 -20.02
C ALA A 499 21.69 -30.09 -21.23
N SER A 500 22.42 -28.99 -21.03
CA SER A 500 23.17 -28.31 -22.09
C SER A 500 24.23 -29.23 -22.69
N LYS A 501 25.00 -29.93 -21.84
CA LYS A 501 26.03 -30.87 -22.28
C LYS A 501 25.47 -32.05 -23.06
N LYS A 502 24.33 -32.62 -22.64
CA LYS A 502 23.63 -33.67 -23.41
C LYS A 502 23.08 -33.17 -24.73
N GLN A 503 22.64 -31.92 -24.79
CA GLN A 503 22.15 -31.32 -26.03
C GLN A 503 23.30 -31.08 -27.01
N GLU A 504 24.46 -30.61 -26.53
CA GLU A 504 25.68 -30.47 -27.32
C GLU A 504 26.23 -31.82 -27.78
N GLU A 505 26.26 -32.85 -26.92
CA GLU A 505 26.66 -34.21 -27.29
C GLU A 505 25.69 -34.85 -28.30
N GLY A 506 24.39 -34.56 -28.20
CA GLY A 506 23.38 -34.98 -29.18
C GLY A 506 23.57 -34.31 -30.55
N LEU A 507 23.89 -33.02 -30.56
CA LEU A 507 24.23 -32.26 -31.77
C LEU A 507 25.53 -32.78 -32.40
N ALA A 508 26.56 -33.05 -31.60
CA ALA A 508 27.83 -33.60 -32.07
C ALA A 508 27.69 -35.00 -32.69
N ARG A 509 26.87 -35.89 -32.10
CA ARG A 509 26.56 -37.21 -32.68
C ARG A 509 25.76 -37.12 -33.98
N SER A 510 24.85 -36.14 -34.10
CA SER A 510 24.16 -35.88 -35.38
C SER A 510 25.12 -35.44 -36.48
N VAL A 511 26.14 -34.64 -36.16
CA VAL A 511 27.16 -34.21 -37.13
C VAL A 511 28.06 -35.38 -37.58
N GLU A 512 28.40 -36.31 -36.68
CA GLU A 512 29.13 -37.54 -37.06
C GLU A 512 28.30 -38.50 -37.93
N THR A 513 26.99 -38.58 -37.71
CA THR A 513 26.10 -39.47 -38.49
C THR A 513 25.81 -38.93 -39.89
N THR A 514 26.01 -37.62 -40.14
CA THR A 514 25.71 -36.97 -41.43
C THR A 514 26.89 -37.02 -42.42
N ARG A 515 28.04 -37.57 -42.02
CA ARG A 515 29.25 -37.62 -42.86
C ARG A 515 29.27 -38.75 -43.92
N GLY A 516 28.15 -39.46 -44.13
CA GLY A 516 28.10 -40.64 -45.00
C GLY A 516 26.87 -40.85 -45.89
N GLN A 517 25.91 -39.92 -46.00
CA GLN A 517 24.74 -40.13 -46.88
C GLN A 517 24.34 -38.87 -47.66
N ASN A 518 24.01 -39.08 -48.94
CA ASN A 518 23.72 -38.09 -49.99
C ASN A 518 22.55 -37.13 -49.65
N GLU A 519 22.61 -35.94 -50.26
CA GLU A 519 21.86 -34.70 -50.00
C GLU A 519 20.34 -34.70 -50.28
N ALA A 520 19.56 -35.64 -49.76
CA ALA A 520 18.10 -35.58 -49.88
C ALA A 520 17.36 -36.10 -48.63
N GLU A 521 17.43 -35.33 -47.55
CA GLU A 521 16.44 -35.18 -46.44
C GLU A 521 17.17 -34.87 -45.12
N VAL A 522 17.34 -33.58 -44.80
CA VAL A 522 17.84 -33.17 -43.48
C VAL A 522 16.69 -33.17 -42.47
N LYS A 523 16.54 -34.25 -41.69
CA LYS A 523 15.65 -34.27 -40.52
C LYS A 523 16.25 -33.43 -39.39
N LYS A 524 15.61 -32.31 -39.06
CA LYS A 524 15.94 -31.48 -37.89
C LYS A 524 15.78 -32.28 -36.58
N PRO A 525 16.72 -32.22 -35.62
CA PRO A 525 16.60 -32.96 -34.36
C PRO A 525 15.49 -32.37 -33.48
N LYS A 526 14.63 -33.24 -32.95
CA LYS A 526 13.64 -32.87 -31.93
C LYS A 526 14.36 -32.62 -30.59
N ARG A 527 14.02 -31.49 -29.94
CA ARG A 527 14.44 -31.20 -28.56
C ARG A 527 14.06 -32.37 -27.64
N PHE A 528 15.03 -32.85 -26.86
CA PHE A 528 14.80 -33.89 -25.89
C PHE A 528 14.22 -33.26 -24.61
N GLU A 529 12.91 -33.40 -24.40
CA GLU A 529 12.23 -32.98 -23.16
C GLU A 529 12.18 -34.16 -22.20
N SER A 530 12.84 -34.03 -21.04
CA SER A 530 12.93 -35.09 -20.02
C SER A 530 11.74 -35.14 -19.06
N TYR A 531 10.76 -34.23 -19.18
CA TYR A 531 9.56 -34.24 -18.34
C TYR A 531 8.32 -33.84 -19.13
N ARG A 532 7.30 -34.72 -19.09
CA ARG A 532 5.95 -34.45 -19.59
C ARG A 532 5.37 -33.28 -18.79
N ARG A 533 5.01 -32.19 -19.47
CA ARG A 533 4.06 -31.22 -18.94
C ARG A 533 2.67 -31.83 -19.12
N GLU A 534 1.97 -32.07 -18.02
CA GLU A 534 0.53 -32.33 -18.06
C GLU A 534 -0.17 -31.02 -18.45
N GLU A 535 -1.05 -31.13 -19.43
CA GLU A 535 -1.75 -30.03 -20.12
C GLU A 535 -2.69 -29.23 -19.21
#